data_AF-A0A9Q0N1Y1-F1
#
_entry.id   AF-A0A9Q0N1Y1-F1
#
_cell.length_a   1.000
_cell.length_b   1.000
_cell.length_c   1.000
_cell.angle_alpha   90.00
_cell.angle_beta   90.00
_cell.angle_gamma   90.00
#
_symmetry.space_group_name_H-M   'P 1'
#
loop_
_entity.id
_entity.type
_entity.pdbx_description
1 polymer ?
#
loop_
_entity_poly.entity_id
_entity_poly.type
_entity_poly.pdbx_seq_one_letter_code
_entity_poly.pdbx_strand_id
1 'polypeptide(L)'
;MSIHRENVYGHSMRRSSASILANLGASMEGIMNAGGWSSMRTAQGYLGESLHYKNKTAEMITSTITTKSIISEPPGRLSSSIESTATIAS
;
A
#
# COMPACT_ATOMS: atom_id res chain seq x y z
N MET A 1 -41.39 -2.39 11.70
CA MET A 1 -40.05 -2.01 11.18
C MET A 1 -39.86 -2.62 9.81
N SER A 2 -39.96 -1.82 8.74
CA SER A 2 -39.66 -2.29 7.37
C SER A 2 -38.19 -2.05 7.09
N ILE A 3 -37.40 -3.12 7.01
CA ILE A 3 -35.99 -3.05 6.63
C ILE A 3 -35.94 -2.87 5.12
N HIS A 4 -35.72 -1.62 4.69
CA HIS A 4 -35.59 -1.18 3.30
C HIS A 4 -34.37 -1.90 2.67
N ARG A 5 -34.62 -2.91 1.81
CA ARG A 5 -33.61 -3.78 1.16
C ARG A 5 -32.76 -3.03 0.13
N GLU A 6 -33.18 -1.84 -0.28
CA GLU A 6 -32.50 -1.03 -1.30
C GLU A 6 -31.20 -0.37 -0.81
N ASN A 7 -30.93 -0.35 0.50
CA ASN A 7 -29.75 0.36 1.02
C ASN A 7 -28.47 -0.49 1.09
N VAL A 8 -28.57 -1.82 1.20
CA VAL A 8 -27.39 -2.70 1.37
C VAL A 8 -26.61 -2.83 0.06
N TYR A 9 -27.31 -3.01 -1.07
CA TYR A 9 -26.67 -3.16 -2.38
C TYR A 9 -26.01 -1.88 -2.85
N GLY A 10 -26.69 -0.73 -2.71
CA GLY A 10 -26.12 0.57 -3.05
C GLY A 10 -24.92 0.93 -2.17
N HIS A 11 -24.99 0.65 -0.87
CA HIS A 11 -23.88 0.87 0.04
C HIS A 11 -22.67 0.01 -0.33
N SER A 12 -22.85 -1.30 -0.49
CA SER A 12 -21.76 -2.21 -0.87
C SER A 12 -21.15 -1.84 -2.22
N MET A 13 -21.96 -1.52 -3.23
CA MET A 13 -21.47 -1.12 -4.54
C MET A 13 -20.60 0.14 -4.48
N ARG A 14 -21.01 1.16 -3.73
CA ARG A 14 -20.23 2.41 -3.55
C ARG A 14 -18.91 2.20 -2.81
N ARG A 15 -18.88 1.28 -1.84
CA ARG A 15 -17.67 0.98 -1.07
C ARG A 15 -16.70 0.17 -1.94
N SER A 16 -17.22 -0.85 -2.64
CA SER A 16 -16.43 -1.68 -3.56
C SER A 16 -15.87 -0.87 -4.73
N SER A 17 -16.65 0.04 -5.33
CA SER A 17 -16.19 0.90 -6.42
C SER A 17 -15.04 1.80 -5.97
N ALA A 18 -15.14 2.40 -4.78
CA ALA A 18 -14.06 3.21 -4.21
C ALA A 18 -12.79 2.38 -3.93
N SER A 19 -12.92 1.17 -3.38
CA SER A 19 -11.77 0.26 -3.19
C SER A 19 -11.11 -0.11 -4.51
N ILE A 20 -11.89 -0.43 -5.54
CA ILE A 20 -11.37 -0.76 -6.89
C ILE A 20 -10.59 0.43 -7.46
N LEU A 21 -11.15 1.63 -7.41
CA LEU A 21 -10.50 2.83 -7.92
C LEU A 21 -9.22 3.17 -7.15
N ALA A 22 -9.21 3.03 -5.82
CA ALA A 22 -8.01 3.21 -5.02
C ALA A 22 -6.90 2.21 -5.39
N ASN A 23 -7.27 0.95 -5.65
CA ASN A 23 -6.34 -0.08 -6.07
C ASN A 23 -5.75 0.19 -7.46
N LEU A 24 -6.57 0.69 -8.39
CA LEU A 24 -6.16 1.08 -9.74
C LEU A 24 -5.32 2.38 -9.79
N GLY A 25 -5.21 3.11 -8.68
CA GLY A 25 -4.45 4.36 -8.62
C GLY A 25 -5.22 5.56 -9.18
N ALA A 26 -6.55 5.54 -9.09
CA ALA A 26 -7.38 6.69 -9.46
C ALA A 26 -7.08 7.92 -8.61
N SER A 27 -7.43 9.10 -9.12
CA SER A 27 -7.32 10.35 -8.39
C SER A 27 -8.27 10.39 -7.18
N MET A 28 -7.93 11.24 -6.21
CA MET A 28 -8.74 11.50 -5.01
C MET A 28 -10.20 11.86 -5.36
N GLU A 29 -10.37 12.70 -6.38
CA GLU A 29 -11.69 13.10 -6.91
C GLU A 29 -12.47 11.92 -7.49
N GLY A 30 -11.79 11.03 -8.22
CA GLY A 30 -12.41 9.82 -8.78
C GLY A 30 -12.95 8.87 -7.71
N ILE A 31 -12.17 8.68 -6.64
CA ILE A 31 -12.57 7.85 -5.50
C ILE A 31 -13.75 8.50 -4.75
N MET A 32 -13.73 9.82 -4.55
CA MET A 32 -14.83 10.56 -3.93
C MET A 32 -16.11 10.50 -4.75
N ASN A 33 -16.01 10.64 -6.07
CA ASN A 33 -17.16 10.59 -6.98
C ASN A 33 -17.82 9.21 -6.99
N ALA A 34 -17.04 8.13 -7.13
CA ALA A 34 -17.55 6.76 -7.07
C ALA A 34 -18.12 6.40 -5.69
N GLY A 35 -17.50 6.94 -4.64
CA GLY A 35 -17.96 6.82 -3.27
C GLY A 35 -19.16 7.72 -2.97
N GLY A 36 -19.47 8.73 -3.79
CA GLY A 36 -20.48 9.76 -3.53
C GLY A 36 -20.24 10.53 -2.22
N TRP A 37 -18.99 10.90 -1.92
CA TRP A 37 -18.64 11.64 -0.70
C TRP A 37 -18.30 13.09 -1.02
N SER A 38 -18.86 14.00 -0.24
CA SER A 38 -18.56 15.44 -0.30
C SER A 38 -17.22 15.80 0.35
N SER A 39 -16.71 14.94 1.23
CA SER A 39 -15.45 15.16 1.95
C SER A 39 -14.43 14.08 1.61
N MET A 40 -13.18 14.53 1.49
CA MET A 40 -12.02 13.70 1.20
C MET A 40 -11.71 12.69 2.30
N ARG A 41 -12.11 12.96 3.55
CA ARG A 41 -11.76 12.14 4.73
C ARG A 41 -12.13 10.67 4.56
N THR A 42 -13.29 10.38 4.00
CA THR A 42 -13.75 9.00 3.78
C THR A 42 -12.97 8.31 2.67
N ALA A 43 -12.68 9.02 1.57
CA ALA A 43 -11.91 8.46 0.46
C ALA A 43 -10.42 8.26 0.81
N GLN A 44 -9.86 9.09 1.71
CA GLN A 44 -8.50 8.89 2.22
C GLN A 44 -8.33 7.54 2.92
N GLY A 45 -9.37 7.05 3.61
CA GLY A 45 -9.35 5.71 4.20
C GLY A 45 -9.10 4.63 3.16
N TYR A 46 -9.82 4.67 2.04
CA TYR A 46 -9.67 3.72 0.93
C TYR A 46 -8.29 3.79 0.28
N LEU A 47 -7.79 5.00 0.03
CA LEU A 47 -6.47 5.20 -0.55
C LEU A 47 -5.36 4.71 0.40
N GLY A 48 -5.47 5.04 1.69
CA GLY A 48 -4.52 4.63 2.72
C GLY A 48 -4.49 3.11 2.90
N GLU A 49 -5.65 2.46 2.92
CA GLU A 49 -5.77 1.01 2.99
C GLU A 49 -5.13 0.33 1.76
N SER A 50 -5.42 0.85 0.55
CA SER A 50 -4.81 0.38 -0.69
C SER A 50 -3.28 0.48 -0.68
N LEU A 51 -2.74 1.62 -0.21
CA LEU A 51 -1.30 1.84 -0.10
C LEU A 51 -0.67 0.91 0.93
N HIS A 52 -1.29 0.75 2.09
CA HIS A 52 -0.82 -0.14 3.15
C HIS A 52 -0.67 -1.58 2.64
N TYR A 53 -1.69 -2.12 1.97
CA TYR A 53 -1.63 -3.49 1.46
C TYR A 53 -0.63 -3.68 0.33
N LYS A 54 -0.48 -2.68 -0.56
CA LYS A 54 0.55 -2.68 -1.62
C LYS A 54 1.95 -2.73 -1.00
N ASN A 55 2.23 -1.86 -0.02
CA ASN A 55 3.52 -1.83 0.66
C ASN A 55 3.81 -3.13 1.42
N LYS A 56 2.84 -3.61 2.21
CA LYS A 56 2.96 -4.89 2.93
C LYS A 56 3.27 -6.05 1.99
N THR A 57 2.60 -6.10 0.83
CA THR A 57 2.84 -7.13 -0.18
C THR A 57 4.24 -7.00 -0.79
N ALA A 58 4.66 -5.78 -1.13
CA ALA A 58 6.00 -5.52 -1.65
C ALA A 58 7.09 -5.91 -0.64
N GLU A 59 6.90 -5.63 0.65
CA GLU A 59 7.81 -6.02 1.74
C GLU A 59 7.92 -7.55 1.89
N MET A 60 6.79 -8.27 1.84
CA MET A 60 6.80 -9.74 1.89
C MET A 60 7.55 -10.36 0.69
N ILE A 61 7.35 -9.81 -0.50
CA ILE A 61 8.06 -10.27 -1.71
C ILE A 61 9.56 -9.97 -1.60
N THR A 62 9.90 -8.72 -1.28
CA THR A 62 11.30 -8.26 -1.21
C THR A 62 12.08 -9.02 -0.13
N SER A 63 11.51 -9.18 1.06
CA SER A 63 12.14 -9.94 2.15
C SER A 63 12.41 -11.40 1.77
N THR A 64 11.49 -12.03 1.06
CA THR A 64 11.66 -13.41 0.56
C THR A 64 12.78 -13.50 -0.48
N ILE A 65 12.83 -12.57 -1.42
CA ILE A 65 13.87 -12.53 -2.46
C ILE A 65 15.26 -12.30 -1.84
N THR A 66 15.39 -11.31 -0.96
CA THR A 66 16.64 -11.00 -0.25
C THR A 66 17.10 -12.19 0.58
N THR A 67 16.20 -12.83 1.32
CA THR A 67 16.53 -14.02 2.13
C THR A 67 16.99 -15.19 1.26
N LYS A 68 16.31 -15.45 0.12
CA LYS A 68 16.73 -16.47 -0.84
C LYS A 68 18.13 -16.18 -1.39
N SER A 69 18.43 -14.92 -1.73
CA SER A 69 19.76 -14.50 -2.19
C SER A 69 20.84 -14.80 -1.14
N ILE A 70 20.56 -14.52 0.14
CA ILE A 70 21.49 -14.77 1.25
C ILE A 70 21.74 -16.27 1.45
N ILE A 71 20.71 -17.11 1.27
CA ILE A 71 20.82 -18.56 1.46
C ILE A 71 21.46 -19.26 0.24
N SER A 72 21.36 -18.67 -0.96
CA SER A 72 21.98 -19.21 -2.18
C SER A 72 23.45 -18.88 -2.35
N GLU A 73 24.01 -17.94 -1.57
CA GLU A 73 25.46 -17.75 -1.50
C GLU A 73 26.07 -18.71 -0.46
N PRO A 74 27.13 -19.46 -0.81
CA PRO A 74 27.83 -20.30 0.16
C PRO A 74 28.38 -19.44 1.31
N PRO A 75 28.37 -19.93 2.56
CA PRO A 75 28.78 -19.16 3.73
C PRO A 75 30.28 -18.85 3.65
N GLY A 76 30.65 -17.67 3.18
CA GLY A 76 32.08 -17.37 3.02
C GLY A 76 32.51 -16.03 2.43
N ARG A 77 31.64 -15.03 2.28
CA ARG A 77 32.10 -13.71 1.81
C ARG A 77 31.69 -12.56 2.72
N LEU A 78 32.42 -12.44 3.83
CA LEU A 78 32.66 -11.14 4.46
C LEU A 78 33.39 -10.26 3.42
N SER A 79 32.70 -9.30 2.83
CA SER A 79 33.31 -8.13 2.19
C SER A 79 32.79 -6.92 2.95
N SER A 80 33.41 -6.58 4.08
CA SER A 80 34.52 -5.61 4.19
C SER A 80 34.20 -4.24 3.61
N SER A 81 34.35 -3.25 4.51
CA SER A 81 34.61 -1.83 4.24
C SER A 81 33.41 -0.90 3.98
N ILE A 82 32.72 -0.53 5.06
CA ILE A 82 32.28 0.86 5.25
C ILE A 82 33.07 1.50 6.40
N GLU A 83 34.36 1.74 6.18
CA GLU A 83 35.05 2.81 6.90
C GLU A 83 35.48 3.85 5.86
N SER A 84 34.80 4.99 5.86
CA SER A 84 35.34 6.22 5.32
C SER A 84 35.00 7.32 6.31
N THR A 85 35.82 7.35 7.37
CA THR A 85 35.94 8.48 8.28
C THR A 85 36.52 9.65 7.48
N ALA A 86 35.68 10.62 7.12
CA ALA A 86 36.14 11.88 6.55
C ALA A 86 36.66 12.79 7.68
N THR A 87 37.94 12.64 8.03
CA THR A 87 38.70 13.67 8.76
C THR A 87 39.52 14.45 7.74
N ILE A 88 39.19 15.73 7.52
CA ILE A 88 40.14 16.69 6.97
C ILE A 88 39.97 18.00 7.75
N ALA A 89 40.95 18.24 8.63
CA ALA A 89 41.23 19.55 9.19
C ALA A 89 42.24 20.25 8.28
N SER A 90 42.00 21.53 8.00
CA SER A 90 43.02 22.56 7.68
C SER A 90 42.39 23.93 7.91
#